data_AF-A0A4Y9ZYS8-F1
#
_entry.id   AF-A0A4Y9ZYS8-F1
#
_cell.length_a   1.000
_cell.length_b   1.000
_cell.length_c   1.000
_cell.angle_alpha   90.00
_cell.angle_beta   90.00
_cell.angle_gamma   90.00
#
_symmetry.space_group_name_H-M   'P 1'
#
loop_
_entity.id
_entity.type
_entity.pdbx_description
1 polymer ?
#
loop_
_entity_poly.entity_id
_entity_poly.type
_entity_poly.pdbx_seq_one_letter_code
_entity_poly.pdbx_strand_id
1 'polypeptide(L)'
;MLMTILAILAVDFPVFPRSLAKCETFGVSLMDLGVGSFVFSQGVVSAIPILKDPKYLMSPYIPKFIRTVRKCMPILALGLVRVLLVKGTEYPEHVTEYGVHWNFFLTLALIPVLQVLLHPLIMKLPISLIGVLLALAQQIILSAGLQEFVINAPRTTLISANKEGIVSLPGYLAIHLLGLSTGTYLLPPTPSYFRRRQKAESRAKRRDSNAAVSEKEDRKSNAAAPLHREDDKTAIELFSYAFIWWTLLGACMLFDIGGGVSRRIVNLPYVVWVAAFNVSFLLGYLALDLAFFPSPLSHSVYSPTSKLKVHAEANANFLPQALQANAPTAPPLLEAINRNGLVIFLLSNVATGLVNLSMETMYASTGTSMVVLALYAMGVCGFAWAVRERRLWKM
;
A
#
# COMPACT_ATOMS: atom_id res chain seq x y z
N MET A 1 -3.64 -8.30 -2.78
CA MET A 1 -4.70 -8.86 -1.92
C MET A 1 -5.21 -10.21 -2.42
N LEU A 2 -5.67 -10.34 -3.67
CA LEU A 2 -6.17 -11.63 -4.20
C LEU A 2 -5.14 -12.76 -4.11
N MET A 3 -3.91 -12.51 -4.58
CA MET A 3 -2.82 -13.49 -4.44
C MET A 3 -2.61 -13.91 -2.98
N THR A 4 -2.68 -12.96 -2.05
CA THR A 4 -2.55 -13.24 -0.60
C THR A 4 -3.70 -14.11 -0.09
N ILE A 5 -4.95 -13.79 -0.45
CA ILE A 5 -6.13 -14.55 -0.04
C ILE A 5 -6.06 -15.99 -0.55
N LEU A 6 -5.65 -16.21 -1.79
CA LEU A 6 -5.50 -17.56 -2.31
C LEU A 6 -4.33 -18.29 -1.65
N ALA A 7 -3.21 -17.60 -1.44
CA ALA A 7 -2.00 -18.19 -0.86
C ALA A 7 -2.15 -18.58 0.61
N ILE A 8 -2.96 -17.87 1.42
CA ILE A 8 -3.09 -18.17 2.85
C ILE A 8 -3.73 -19.53 3.13
N LEU A 9 -4.60 -20.03 2.25
CA LEU A 9 -5.12 -21.40 2.35
C LEU A 9 -4.25 -22.37 1.55
N ALA A 10 -3.75 -21.96 0.38
CA ALA A 10 -2.96 -22.85 -0.48
C ALA A 10 -1.71 -23.38 0.22
N VAL A 11 -1.06 -22.59 1.08
CA VAL A 11 0.15 -22.99 1.82
C VAL A 11 0.00 -24.26 2.63
N ASP A 12 -1.21 -24.54 3.11
CA ASP A 12 -1.44 -25.68 3.99
C ASP A 12 -1.48 -26.99 3.19
N PHE A 13 -1.71 -26.91 1.88
CA PHE A 13 -1.77 -28.06 0.99
C PHE A 13 -0.39 -28.43 0.40
N PRO A 14 -0.11 -29.74 0.19
CA PRO A 14 1.14 -30.21 -0.45
C PRO A 14 1.35 -29.70 -1.88
N VAL A 15 0.26 -29.40 -2.59
CA VAL A 15 0.31 -28.89 -3.97
C VAL A 15 0.99 -27.53 -4.07
N PHE A 16 1.04 -26.77 -2.98
CA PHE A 16 1.64 -25.44 -2.97
C PHE A 16 3.16 -25.55 -2.78
N PRO A 17 3.97 -24.97 -3.70
CA PRO A 17 5.42 -25.02 -3.59
C PRO A 17 5.91 -24.41 -2.27
N ARG A 18 6.63 -25.19 -1.46
CA ARG A 18 7.17 -24.72 -0.17
C ARG A 18 8.18 -23.58 -0.32
N SER A 19 8.78 -23.41 -1.50
CA SER A 19 9.62 -22.24 -1.84
C SER A 19 8.85 -20.91 -1.83
N LEU A 20 7.51 -20.94 -1.95
CA LEU A 20 6.65 -19.76 -1.90
C LEU A 20 6.05 -19.52 -0.50
N ALA A 21 6.31 -20.42 0.46
CA ALA A 21 5.90 -20.28 1.85
C ALA A 21 6.79 -19.27 2.60
N LYS A 22 6.32 -18.81 3.76
CA LYS A 22 7.01 -17.80 4.57
C LYS A 22 8.42 -18.24 4.95
N CYS A 23 9.39 -17.32 4.86
CA CYS A 23 10.74 -17.54 5.37
C CYS A 23 10.80 -17.26 6.89
N GLU A 24 11.50 -18.11 7.65
CA GLU A 24 11.58 -17.98 9.12
C GLU A 24 12.57 -16.90 9.60
N THR A 25 13.61 -16.63 8.83
CA THR A 25 14.70 -15.69 9.18
C THR A 25 14.97 -14.69 8.07
N PHE A 26 15.52 -15.17 6.96
CA PHE A 26 15.86 -14.38 5.78
C PHE A 26 15.38 -15.09 4.51
N GLY A 27 14.98 -14.31 3.51
CA GLY A 27 14.58 -14.80 2.21
C GLY A 27 13.44 -14.01 1.60
N VAL A 28 13.06 -14.43 0.41
CA VAL A 28 12.03 -13.79 -0.41
C VAL A 28 11.04 -14.86 -0.84
N SER A 29 9.79 -14.73 -0.40
CA SER A 29 8.69 -15.62 -0.79
C SER A 29 7.42 -14.83 -1.12
N LEU A 30 6.46 -15.48 -1.79
CA LEU A 30 5.16 -14.87 -2.08
C LEU A 30 4.40 -14.49 -0.79
N MET A 31 4.58 -15.24 0.30
CA MET A 31 3.89 -14.96 1.57
C MET A 31 4.55 -13.87 2.39
N ASP A 32 5.85 -13.66 2.21
CA ASP A 32 6.55 -12.56 2.85
C ASP A 32 6.10 -11.21 2.27
N LEU A 33 5.73 -11.19 0.98
CA LEU A 33 5.23 -10.01 0.30
C LEU A 33 3.85 -9.53 0.81
N GLY A 34 2.98 -10.45 1.24
CA GLY A 34 1.55 -10.19 1.43
C GLY A 34 1.26 -9.04 2.40
N VAL A 35 1.91 -9.07 3.56
CA VAL A 35 1.77 -8.05 4.61
C VAL A 35 2.33 -6.70 4.13
N GLY A 36 3.54 -6.70 3.57
CA GLY A 36 4.17 -5.49 3.04
C GLY A 36 3.32 -4.82 1.96
N SER A 37 2.75 -5.60 1.04
CA SER A 37 1.88 -5.09 -0.03
C SER A 37 0.54 -4.56 0.49
N PHE A 38 0.00 -5.15 1.56
CA PHE A 38 -1.19 -4.62 2.21
C PHE A 38 -0.93 -3.23 2.83
N VAL A 39 0.20 -3.09 3.52
CA VAL A 39 0.64 -1.80 4.10
C VAL A 39 0.95 -0.78 3.00
N PHE A 40 1.62 -1.19 1.92
CA PHE A 40 1.87 -0.33 0.76
C PHE A 40 0.56 0.18 0.14
N SER A 41 -0.41 -0.72 -0.06
CA SER A 41 -1.73 -0.37 -0.59
C SER A 41 -2.51 0.56 0.37
N GLN A 42 -2.41 0.35 1.68
CA GLN A 42 -2.97 1.27 2.69
C GLN A 42 -2.35 2.67 2.56
N GLY A 43 -1.04 2.75 2.31
CA GLY A 43 -0.32 3.98 1.98
C GLY A 43 -0.89 4.68 0.76
N VAL A 44 -1.05 3.95 -0.36
CA VAL A 44 -1.63 4.49 -1.61
C VAL A 44 -3.00 5.11 -1.36
N VAL A 45 -3.90 4.40 -0.65
CA VAL A 45 -5.25 4.90 -0.33
C VAL A 45 -5.20 6.10 0.62
N SER A 46 -4.21 6.17 1.52
CA SER A 46 -4.01 7.29 2.44
C SER A 46 -3.65 8.60 1.72
N ALA A 47 -3.25 8.54 0.45
CA ALA A 47 -3.02 9.74 -0.38
C ALA A 47 -4.33 10.43 -0.80
N ILE A 48 -5.46 9.71 -0.91
CA ILE A 48 -6.74 10.26 -1.37
C ILE A 48 -7.18 11.51 -0.59
N PRO A 49 -7.29 11.49 0.75
CA PRO A 49 -7.71 12.69 1.50
C PRO A 49 -6.73 13.85 1.37
N ILE A 50 -5.43 13.56 1.22
CA ILE A 50 -4.39 14.56 1.04
C ILE A 50 -4.47 15.23 -0.33
N LEU A 51 -4.82 14.46 -1.37
CA LEU A 51 -5.00 14.94 -2.74
C LEU A 51 -6.28 15.77 -2.91
N LYS A 52 -7.37 15.38 -2.22
CA LYS A 52 -8.65 16.11 -2.23
C LYS A 52 -8.51 17.46 -1.54
N ASP A 53 -8.03 17.47 -0.29
CA ASP A 53 -7.95 18.68 0.53
C ASP A 53 -6.51 18.93 1.03
N PRO A 54 -5.69 19.74 0.35
CA PRO A 54 -4.33 20.07 0.78
C PRO A 54 -4.29 20.73 2.18
N LYS A 55 -5.33 21.49 2.53
CA LYS A 55 -5.52 22.10 3.86
C LYS A 55 -5.57 21.06 4.99
N TYR A 56 -5.86 19.78 4.68
CA TYR A 56 -5.78 18.67 5.62
C TYR A 56 -4.37 18.49 6.19
N LEU A 57 -3.31 18.83 5.45
CA LEU A 57 -1.94 18.76 5.96
C LEU A 57 -1.63 19.86 6.97
N MET A 58 -2.37 20.98 6.92
CA MET A 58 -2.15 22.17 7.77
C MET A 58 -3.16 22.31 8.91
N SER A 59 -4.19 21.45 8.96
CA SER A 59 -5.16 21.44 10.06
C SER A 59 -4.48 21.13 11.40
N PRO A 60 -5.01 21.63 12.53
CA PRO A 60 -4.45 21.40 13.86
C PRO A 60 -4.23 19.90 14.17
N TYR A 61 -3.09 19.58 14.79
CA TYR A 61 -2.60 18.21 14.99
C TYR A 61 -3.54 17.35 15.84
N ILE A 62 -4.02 17.88 16.96
CA ILE A 62 -4.81 17.14 17.95
C ILE A 62 -6.14 16.61 17.38
N PRO A 63 -7.02 17.45 16.78
CA PRO A 63 -8.30 16.93 16.25
C PRO A 63 -8.09 15.94 15.10
N LYS A 64 -7.02 16.12 14.30
CA LYS A 64 -6.64 15.19 13.24
C LYS A 64 -6.17 13.85 13.78
N PHE A 65 -5.34 13.87 14.81
CA PHE A 65 -4.88 12.68 15.52
C PHE A 65 -6.06 11.90 16.09
N ILE A 66 -6.93 12.56 16.87
CA ILE A 66 -8.13 11.94 17.47
C ILE A 66 -9.04 11.35 16.40
N ARG A 67 -9.28 12.08 15.30
CA ARG A 67 -10.08 11.58 14.18
C ARG A 67 -9.47 10.32 13.55
N THR A 68 -8.16 10.28 13.40
CA THR A 68 -7.45 9.12 12.82
C THR A 68 -7.50 7.93 13.76
N VAL A 69 -7.24 8.14 15.06
CA VAL A 69 -7.36 7.09 16.09
C VAL A 69 -8.78 6.51 16.11
N ARG A 70 -9.82 7.36 16.05
CA ARG A 70 -11.21 6.91 16.00
C ARG A 70 -11.51 6.05 14.77
N LYS A 71 -10.94 6.39 13.61
CA LYS A 71 -11.07 5.60 12.37
C LYS A 71 -10.34 4.26 12.44
N CYS A 72 -9.21 4.21 13.15
CA CYS A 72 -8.45 2.97 13.37
C CYS A 72 -9.03 2.08 14.47
N MET A 73 -9.91 2.61 15.33
CA MET A 73 -10.51 1.90 16.48
C MET A 73 -11.11 0.54 16.11
N PRO A 74 -11.85 0.39 14.99
CA PRO A 74 -12.40 -0.91 14.63
C PRO A 74 -11.34 -1.97 14.28
N ILE A 75 -10.23 -1.59 13.64
CA ILE A 75 -9.11 -2.51 13.39
C ILE A 75 -8.37 -2.82 14.69
N LEU A 76 -8.21 -1.84 15.57
CA LEU A 76 -7.60 -2.05 16.88
C LEU A 76 -8.42 -3.06 17.70
N ALA A 77 -9.74 -2.91 17.72
CA ALA A 77 -10.66 -3.84 18.38
C ALA A 77 -10.56 -5.26 17.78
N LEU A 78 -10.53 -5.39 16.45
CA LEU A 78 -10.29 -6.68 15.79
C LEU A 78 -8.94 -7.29 16.20
N GLY A 79 -7.90 -6.48 16.32
CA GLY A 79 -6.60 -6.90 16.80
C GLY A 79 -6.65 -7.45 18.22
N LEU A 80 -7.36 -6.79 19.13
CA LEU A 80 -7.55 -7.24 20.51
C LEU A 80 -8.39 -8.52 20.59
N VAL A 81 -9.50 -8.59 19.85
CA VAL A 81 -10.33 -9.80 19.74
C VAL A 81 -9.51 -10.98 19.24
N ARG A 82 -8.65 -10.79 18.24
CA ARG A 82 -7.75 -11.84 17.76
C ARG A 82 -6.82 -12.34 18.87
N VAL A 83 -6.23 -11.45 19.67
CA VAL A 83 -5.36 -11.85 20.80
C VAL A 83 -6.17 -12.68 21.80
N LEU A 84 -7.37 -12.22 22.17
CA LEU A 84 -8.23 -12.93 23.12
C LEU A 84 -8.64 -14.31 22.60
N LEU A 85 -9.02 -14.42 21.32
CA LEU A 85 -9.43 -15.70 20.74
C LEU A 85 -8.26 -16.67 20.62
N VAL A 86 -7.11 -16.24 20.12
CA VAL A 86 -5.94 -17.13 19.96
C VAL A 86 -5.45 -17.61 21.33
N LYS A 87 -5.39 -16.72 22.32
CA LYS A 87 -4.98 -17.07 23.69
C LYS A 87 -6.02 -17.93 24.40
N GLY A 88 -7.31 -17.69 24.18
CA GLY A 88 -8.40 -18.45 24.78
C GLY A 88 -8.64 -19.82 24.14
N THR A 89 -8.22 -20.03 22.89
CA THR A 89 -8.37 -21.31 22.16
C THR A 89 -7.10 -22.15 22.13
N GLU A 90 -6.01 -21.67 22.75
CA GLU A 90 -4.67 -22.30 22.72
C GLU A 90 -4.19 -22.66 21.30
N TYR A 91 -4.65 -21.89 20.29
CA TYR A 91 -4.29 -22.13 18.91
C TYR A 91 -2.78 -21.90 18.70
N PRO A 92 -2.06 -22.78 17.97
CA PRO A 92 -0.63 -22.63 17.73
C PRO A 92 -0.31 -21.27 17.09
N GLU A 93 0.44 -20.42 17.79
CA GLU A 93 0.85 -19.11 17.30
C GLU A 93 2.34 -19.06 16.96
N HIS A 94 2.65 -18.52 15.79
CA HIS A 94 4.03 -18.19 15.43
C HIS A 94 4.46 -16.88 16.10
N VAL A 95 4.88 -16.99 17.35
CA VAL A 95 5.33 -15.85 18.20
C VAL A 95 6.48 -15.07 17.53
N THR A 96 7.24 -15.72 16.67
CA THR A 96 8.33 -15.12 15.88
C THR A 96 7.86 -14.10 14.84
N GLU A 97 6.58 -14.07 14.45
CA GLU A 97 6.10 -13.10 13.45
C GLU A 97 5.88 -11.69 14.03
N TYR A 98 5.21 -11.59 15.17
CA TYR A 98 4.81 -10.31 15.76
C TYR A 98 5.06 -10.25 17.27
N GLY A 99 5.17 -11.41 17.94
CA GLY A 99 5.25 -11.51 19.39
C GLY A 99 4.05 -12.23 19.99
N VAL A 100 3.97 -12.21 21.32
CA VAL A 100 2.98 -12.99 22.10
C VAL A 100 1.60 -12.34 22.10
N HIS A 101 1.52 -11.01 22.18
CA HIS A 101 0.27 -10.26 22.25
C HIS A 101 0.10 -9.30 21.09
N TRP A 102 1.06 -9.28 20.16
CA TRP A 102 1.03 -8.41 19.00
C TRP A 102 0.56 -9.16 17.77
N ASN A 103 -0.13 -8.49 16.87
CA ASN A 103 -0.52 -9.07 15.59
C ASN A 103 -0.59 -8.00 14.50
N PHE A 104 -0.76 -8.47 13.26
CA PHE A 104 -0.82 -7.62 12.08
C PHE A 104 -1.87 -6.49 12.17
N PHE A 105 -3.05 -6.73 12.78
CA PHE A 105 -4.08 -5.70 12.88
C PHE A 105 -3.65 -4.55 13.79
N LEU A 106 -2.93 -4.84 14.88
CA LEU A 106 -2.37 -3.80 15.74
C LEU A 106 -1.34 -2.94 14.99
N THR A 107 -0.44 -3.57 14.24
CA THR A 107 0.49 -2.86 13.34
C THR A 107 -0.26 -1.99 12.33
N LEU A 108 -1.30 -2.53 11.68
CA LEU A 108 -2.10 -1.83 10.68
C LEU A 108 -2.88 -0.63 11.26
N ALA A 109 -3.34 -0.72 12.51
CA ALA A 109 -4.03 0.36 13.20
C ALA A 109 -3.09 1.51 13.59
N LEU A 110 -1.84 1.20 13.97
CA LEU A 110 -0.86 2.19 14.43
C LEU A 110 -0.20 2.95 13.28
N ILE A 111 -0.02 2.33 12.11
CA ILE A 111 0.66 2.97 10.98
C ILE A 111 0.03 4.30 10.56
N PRO A 112 -1.29 4.42 10.32
CA PRO A 112 -1.90 5.70 9.99
C PRO A 112 -1.75 6.74 11.10
N VAL A 113 -1.77 6.32 12.37
CA VAL A 113 -1.60 7.20 13.53
C VAL A 113 -0.19 7.78 13.53
N LEU A 114 0.83 6.95 13.30
CA LEU A 114 2.22 7.38 13.17
C LEU A 114 2.45 8.26 11.93
N GLN A 115 1.78 7.97 10.81
CA GLN A 115 1.80 8.85 9.63
C GLN A 115 1.30 10.26 9.98
N VAL A 116 0.30 10.40 10.87
CA VAL A 116 -0.20 11.72 11.27
C VAL A 116 0.90 12.59 11.88
N LEU A 117 1.78 11.98 12.67
CA LEU A 117 2.90 12.64 13.32
C LEU A 117 3.95 13.14 12.31
N LEU A 118 4.03 12.52 11.14
CA LEU A 118 4.98 12.87 10.07
C LEU A 118 4.45 13.91 9.06
N HIS A 119 3.19 14.33 9.15
CA HIS A 119 2.64 15.38 8.27
C HIS A 119 3.40 16.72 8.23
N PRO A 120 3.95 17.25 9.35
CA PRO A 120 4.77 18.47 9.27
C PRO A 120 5.99 18.30 8.37
N LEU A 121 6.57 17.10 8.38
CA LEU A 121 7.75 16.77 7.58
C LEU A 121 7.37 16.56 6.11
N ILE A 122 6.23 15.92 5.84
CA ILE A 122 5.67 15.73 4.49
C ILE A 122 5.44 17.07 3.76
N MET A 123 5.15 18.15 4.51
CA MET A 123 5.02 19.50 3.93
C MET A 123 6.35 20.11 3.51
N LYS A 124 7.48 19.68 4.08
CA LYS A 124 8.81 20.26 3.84
C LYS A 124 9.65 19.42 2.88
N LEU A 125 9.51 18.10 2.95
CA LEU A 125 10.32 17.14 2.19
C LEU A 125 9.45 16.27 1.28
N PRO A 126 9.99 15.76 0.16
CA PRO A 126 9.27 14.79 -0.65
C PRO A 126 8.98 13.51 0.16
N ILE A 127 7.78 12.95 0.01
CA ILE A 127 7.29 11.80 0.80
C ILE A 127 8.21 10.58 0.61
N SER A 128 8.64 10.32 -0.63
CA SER A 128 9.57 9.22 -0.94
C SER A 128 10.88 9.33 -0.17
N LEU A 129 11.44 10.54 -0.03
CA LEU A 129 12.66 10.77 0.73
C LEU A 129 12.46 10.47 2.21
N ILE A 130 11.32 10.88 2.80
CA ILE A 130 11.02 10.57 4.21
C ILE A 130 10.93 9.04 4.40
N GLY A 131 10.27 8.33 3.48
CA GLY A 131 10.19 6.87 3.51
C GLY A 131 11.56 6.20 3.43
N VAL A 132 12.43 6.65 2.52
CA VAL A 132 13.80 6.13 2.37
C VAL A 132 14.64 6.44 3.61
N LEU A 133 14.61 7.67 4.12
CA LEU A 133 15.34 8.05 5.34
C LEU A 133 14.90 7.23 6.54
N LEU A 134 13.60 6.93 6.66
CA LEU A 134 13.07 6.07 7.72
C LEU A 134 13.54 4.62 7.56
N ALA A 135 13.57 4.10 6.33
CA ALA A 135 14.08 2.76 6.05
C ALA A 135 15.60 2.64 6.34
N LEU A 136 16.37 3.67 6.00
CA LEU A 136 17.80 3.76 6.32
C LEU A 136 18.02 3.86 7.84
N ALA A 137 17.26 4.71 8.54
CA ALA A 137 17.32 4.82 9.98
C ALA A 137 16.99 3.48 10.66
N GLN A 138 15.96 2.78 10.18
CA GLN A 138 15.63 1.44 10.64
C GLN A 138 16.81 0.48 10.45
N GLN A 139 17.45 0.47 9.28
CA GLN A 139 18.61 -0.40 9.03
C GLN A 139 19.79 -0.07 9.94
N ILE A 140 20.09 1.22 10.15
CA ILE A 140 21.18 1.65 11.04
C ILE A 140 20.91 1.17 12.47
N ILE A 141 19.68 1.35 12.97
CA ILE A 141 19.29 0.92 14.31
C ILE A 141 19.34 -0.62 14.43
N LEU A 142 18.93 -1.35 13.40
CA LEU A 142 19.04 -2.81 13.34
C LEU A 142 20.50 -3.27 13.42
N SER A 143 21.38 -2.63 12.64
CA SER A 143 22.82 -2.88 12.65
C SER A 143 23.50 -2.47 13.96
N ALA A 144 22.94 -1.53 14.73
CA ALA A 144 23.44 -1.11 16.04
C ALA A 144 23.12 -2.10 17.19
N GLY A 145 22.59 -3.28 16.89
CA GLY A 145 22.31 -4.36 17.86
C GLY A 145 20.83 -4.68 18.05
N LEU A 146 19.91 -3.90 17.48
CA LEU A 146 18.48 -4.18 17.60
C LEU A 146 18.06 -5.46 16.86
N GLN A 147 18.79 -5.84 15.80
CA GLN A 147 18.58 -7.12 15.12
C GLN A 147 18.85 -8.31 16.06
N GLU A 148 19.94 -8.27 16.82
CA GLU A 148 20.30 -9.33 17.78
C GLU A 148 19.27 -9.42 18.91
N PHE A 149 18.79 -8.27 19.39
CA PHE A 149 17.70 -8.22 20.39
C PHE A 149 16.44 -8.94 19.88
N VAL A 150 16.02 -8.69 18.64
CA VAL A 150 14.82 -9.34 18.08
C VAL A 150 15.01 -10.84 17.89
N ILE A 151 16.19 -11.31 17.49
CA ILE A 151 16.42 -12.73 17.23
C ILE A 151 16.65 -13.51 18.54
N ASN A 152 17.54 -13.03 19.41
CA ASN A 152 18.09 -13.83 20.52
C ASN A 152 17.54 -13.47 21.91
N ALA A 153 16.99 -12.27 22.11
CA ALA A 153 16.63 -11.84 23.47
C ALA A 153 15.49 -12.68 24.08
N PRO A 154 15.57 -13.03 25.38
CA PRO A 154 14.51 -13.78 26.06
C PRO A 154 13.25 -12.94 26.24
N ARG A 155 12.08 -13.59 26.29
CA ARG A 155 10.75 -12.95 26.40
C ARG A 155 10.32 -12.81 27.87
N THR A 156 11.02 -12.00 28.66
CA THR A 156 10.76 -11.85 30.10
C THR A 156 9.80 -10.72 30.45
N THR A 157 9.82 -9.62 29.68
CA THR A 157 8.98 -8.43 29.86
C THR A 157 7.95 -8.29 28.75
N LEU A 158 6.89 -7.51 28.96
CA LEU A 158 5.86 -7.24 27.94
C LEU A 158 6.44 -6.65 26.64
N ILE A 159 7.49 -5.84 26.73
CA ILE A 159 8.19 -5.28 25.56
C ILE A 159 8.96 -6.38 24.84
N SER A 160 9.75 -7.19 25.56
CA SER A 160 10.50 -8.30 24.97
C SER A 160 9.59 -9.41 24.39
N ALA A 161 8.39 -9.58 24.96
CA ALA A 161 7.39 -10.52 24.46
C ALA A 161 6.82 -10.10 23.09
N ASN A 162 6.82 -8.79 22.80
CA ASN A 162 6.28 -8.19 21.58
C ASN A 162 7.35 -7.50 20.73
N LYS A 163 8.61 -7.87 20.92
CA LYS A 163 9.77 -7.20 20.32
C LYS A 163 9.71 -7.18 18.79
N GLU A 164 9.25 -8.25 18.16
CA GLU A 164 9.13 -8.34 16.70
C GLU A 164 8.14 -7.30 16.15
N GLY A 165 6.95 -7.23 16.74
CA GLY A 165 5.91 -6.29 16.35
C GLY A 165 6.32 -4.84 16.56
N ILE A 166 6.97 -4.53 17.70
CA ILE A 166 7.38 -3.16 18.04
C ILE A 166 8.54 -2.71 17.14
N VAL A 167 9.58 -3.53 16.98
CA VAL A 167 10.77 -3.18 16.20
C VAL A 167 10.46 -3.07 14.71
N SER A 168 9.48 -3.83 14.20
CA SER A 168 9.07 -3.75 12.79
C SER A 168 8.21 -2.53 12.44
N LEU A 169 7.66 -1.79 13.43
CA LEU A 169 6.77 -0.64 13.18
C LEU A 169 7.40 0.45 12.30
N PRO A 170 8.64 0.93 12.54
CA PRO A 170 9.24 1.98 11.70
C PRO A 170 9.48 1.50 10.26
N GLY A 171 9.86 0.23 10.08
CA GLY A 171 9.99 -0.38 8.75
C GLY A 171 8.65 -0.44 8.01
N TYR A 172 7.56 -0.84 8.68
CA TYR A 172 6.23 -0.83 8.08
C TYR A 172 5.74 0.60 7.78
N LEU A 173 6.07 1.57 8.65
CA LEU A 173 5.79 2.98 8.39
C LEU A 173 6.55 3.47 7.15
N ALA A 174 7.79 3.02 6.93
CA ALA A 174 8.53 3.34 5.71
C ALA A 174 7.84 2.79 4.46
N ILE A 175 7.42 1.51 4.47
CA ILE A 175 6.65 0.89 3.37
C ILE A 175 5.36 1.69 3.11
N HIS A 176 4.65 2.07 4.17
CA HIS A 176 3.42 2.86 4.09
C HIS A 176 3.67 4.24 3.46
N LEU A 177 4.76 4.92 3.81
CA LEU A 177 5.13 6.21 3.22
C LEU A 177 5.54 6.08 1.75
N LEU A 178 6.24 5.01 1.37
CA LEU A 178 6.55 4.73 -0.04
C LEU A 178 5.27 4.45 -0.85
N GLY A 179 4.32 3.71 -0.26
CA GLY A 179 2.98 3.54 -0.82
C GLY A 179 2.23 4.86 -0.94
N LEU A 180 2.29 5.71 0.09
CA LEU A 180 1.70 7.05 0.09
C LEU A 180 2.27 7.91 -1.04
N SER A 181 3.60 7.92 -1.19
CA SER A 181 4.28 8.60 -2.28
C SER A 181 3.78 8.09 -3.63
N THR A 182 3.62 6.77 -3.77
CA THR A 182 3.09 6.14 -4.99
C THR A 182 1.67 6.59 -5.29
N GLY A 183 0.81 6.67 -4.27
CA GLY A 183 -0.54 7.22 -4.41
C GLY A 183 -0.58 8.68 -4.86
N THR A 184 0.43 9.50 -4.53
CA THR A 184 0.44 10.92 -4.91
C THR A 184 0.67 11.19 -6.40
N TYR A 185 1.24 10.24 -7.15
CA TYR A 185 1.41 10.36 -8.59
C TYR A 185 0.53 9.39 -9.39
N LEU A 186 0.07 8.29 -8.78
CA LEU A 186 -0.81 7.30 -9.41
C LEU A 186 -2.29 7.75 -9.47
N LEU A 187 -2.80 8.39 -8.42
CA LEU A 187 -4.21 8.75 -8.28
C LEU A 187 -4.64 10.07 -8.97
N PRO A 188 -3.83 11.15 -8.98
CA PRO A 188 -4.24 12.37 -9.65
C PRO A 188 -4.10 12.26 -11.18
N PRO A 189 -4.80 13.12 -11.96
CA PRO A 189 -4.75 13.08 -13.43
C PRO A 189 -3.37 13.42 -14.01
N THR A 190 -2.51 14.09 -13.22
CA THR A 190 -1.11 14.32 -13.59
C THR A 190 -0.21 13.99 -12.40
N PRO A 191 0.94 13.34 -12.64
CA PRO A 191 1.81 12.91 -11.55
C PRO A 191 2.42 14.09 -10.76
N SER A 192 2.69 15.21 -11.46
CA SER A 192 3.24 16.42 -10.83
C SER A 192 2.22 17.25 -10.03
N TYR A 193 0.95 16.83 -9.98
CA TYR A 193 -0.16 17.58 -9.37
C TYR A 193 0.10 17.94 -7.90
N PHE A 194 0.48 16.93 -7.09
CA PHE A 194 0.72 17.13 -5.67
C PHE A 194 1.87 18.10 -5.41
N ARG A 195 2.99 17.93 -6.14
CA ARG A 195 4.17 18.79 -6.02
C ARG A 195 3.90 20.24 -6.41
N ARG A 196 3.09 20.47 -7.46
CA ARG A 196 2.65 21.81 -7.87
C ARG A 196 1.80 22.48 -6.79
N ARG A 197 0.84 21.75 -6.21
CA ARG A 197 -0.01 22.24 -5.11
C ARG A 197 0.79 22.55 -3.84
N GLN A 198 1.71 21.67 -3.44
CA GLN A 198 2.59 21.90 -2.29
C GLN A 198 3.40 23.20 -2.45
N LYS A 199 3.96 23.44 -3.66
CA LYS A 199 4.66 24.69 -3.98
C LYS A 199 3.73 25.91 -3.95
N ALA A 200 2.53 25.80 -4.50
CA ALA A 200 1.55 26.90 -4.49
C ALA A 200 1.15 27.32 -3.07
N GLU A 201 0.85 26.35 -2.20
CA GLU A 201 0.50 26.59 -0.79
C GLU A 201 1.68 27.16 0.01
N SER A 202 2.91 26.66 -0.23
CA SER A 202 4.12 27.24 0.40
C SER A 202 4.38 28.69 -0.01
N ARG A 203 4.00 29.07 -1.23
CA ARG A 203 4.08 30.45 -1.74
C ARG A 203 2.97 31.32 -1.17
N ALA A 204 1.74 30.81 -1.07
CA ALA A 204 0.62 31.52 -0.44
C ALA A 204 0.94 31.89 1.02
N LYS A 205 1.49 30.94 1.80
CA LYS A 205 1.92 31.20 3.18
C LYS A 205 3.03 32.26 3.30
N ARG A 206 3.93 32.35 2.31
CA ARG A 206 4.95 33.42 2.23
C ARG A 206 4.36 34.78 1.81
N ARG A 207 3.22 34.76 1.12
CA ARG A 207 2.53 35.95 0.62
C ARG A 207 1.64 36.58 1.69
N ASP A 208 1.01 35.78 2.55
CA ASP A 208 0.28 36.27 3.73
C ASP A 208 1.19 37.01 4.74
N SER A 209 2.51 36.75 4.72
CA SER A 209 3.51 37.51 5.48
C SER A 209 4.00 38.79 4.79
N ASN A 210 3.80 38.94 3.47
CA ASN A 210 4.23 40.08 2.66
C ASN A 210 3.03 40.61 1.84
N ALA A 211 2.03 41.15 2.54
CA ALA A 211 0.84 41.70 1.90
C ALA A 211 1.11 43.12 1.34
N ALA A 212 1.74 43.19 0.16
CA ALA A 212 1.55 44.27 -0.80
C ALA A 212 2.11 43.83 -2.16
N VAL A 213 1.34 44.05 -3.23
CA VAL A 213 1.71 43.85 -4.65
C VAL A 213 1.58 42.42 -5.17
N SER A 214 0.42 42.10 -5.77
CA SER A 214 0.32 41.66 -7.18
C SER A 214 -1.00 40.93 -7.46
N GLU A 215 -2.11 41.66 -7.52
CA GLU A 215 -3.43 41.10 -7.90
C GLU A 215 -3.57 40.73 -9.39
N LYS A 216 -2.51 40.81 -10.21
CA LYS A 216 -2.61 40.67 -11.67
C LYS A 216 -2.16 39.32 -12.25
N GLU A 217 -1.54 38.42 -11.49
CA GLU A 217 -1.11 37.10 -12.02
C GLU A 217 -2.06 35.93 -11.69
N ASP A 218 -3.00 36.08 -10.75
CA ASP A 218 -3.80 34.97 -10.22
C ASP A 218 -4.96 34.50 -11.12
N ARG A 219 -5.19 35.13 -12.29
CA ARG A 219 -6.13 34.61 -13.29
C ARG A 219 -5.54 33.52 -14.19
N LYS A 220 -4.21 33.35 -14.26
CA LYS A 220 -3.58 32.28 -15.08
C LYS A 220 -3.27 30.99 -14.31
N SER A 221 -3.22 31.03 -12.97
CA SER A 221 -2.88 29.87 -12.13
C SER A 221 -4.08 29.01 -11.73
N ASN A 222 -5.30 29.53 -11.88
CA ASN A 222 -6.57 28.80 -11.70
C ASN A 222 -7.06 28.11 -12.99
N ALA A 223 -6.18 27.91 -13.97
CA ALA A 223 -6.49 27.04 -15.11
C ALA A 223 -6.85 25.65 -14.56
N ALA A 224 -8.10 25.26 -14.78
CA ALA A 224 -8.69 24.00 -14.36
C ALA A 224 -7.70 22.84 -14.57
N ALA A 225 -7.62 21.94 -13.58
CA ALA A 225 -6.85 20.72 -13.70
C ALA A 225 -7.16 20.07 -15.06
N PRO A 226 -6.15 19.62 -15.83
CA PRO A 226 -6.40 19.04 -17.15
C PRO A 226 -7.42 17.91 -16.99
N LEU A 227 -8.51 17.98 -17.77
CA LEU A 227 -9.57 16.97 -17.81
C LEU A 227 -9.05 15.60 -18.28
N HIS A 228 -7.82 15.54 -18.78
CA HIS A 228 -7.22 14.36 -19.38
C HIS A 228 -6.16 13.75 -18.47
N ARG A 229 -6.31 12.47 -18.16
CA ARG A 229 -5.35 11.68 -17.39
C ARG A 229 -4.13 11.39 -18.28
N GLU A 230 -2.94 11.81 -17.85
CA GLU A 230 -1.71 11.60 -18.63
C GLU A 230 -1.08 10.23 -18.31
N ASP A 231 -1.74 9.16 -18.74
CA ASP A 231 -1.33 7.79 -18.40
C ASP A 231 0.08 7.44 -18.90
N ASP A 232 0.49 7.95 -20.06
CA ASP A 232 1.87 7.81 -20.57
C ASP A 232 2.93 8.35 -19.59
N LYS A 233 2.65 9.51 -18.98
CA LYS A 233 3.59 10.14 -18.03
C LYS A 233 3.61 9.39 -16.71
N THR A 234 2.45 8.93 -16.26
CA THR A 234 2.35 8.09 -15.06
C THR A 234 3.10 6.76 -15.26
N ALA A 235 3.03 6.16 -16.44
CA ALA A 235 3.78 4.95 -16.78
C ALA A 235 5.29 5.17 -16.78
N ILE A 236 5.77 6.27 -17.37
CA ILE A 236 7.20 6.62 -17.36
C ILE A 236 7.70 6.85 -15.93
N GLU A 237 6.93 7.55 -15.10
CA GLU A 237 7.31 7.75 -13.69
C GLU A 237 7.33 6.43 -12.92
N LEU A 238 6.31 5.59 -13.05
CA LEU A 238 6.29 4.25 -12.44
C LEU A 238 7.48 3.40 -12.89
N PHE A 239 7.84 3.44 -14.17
CA PHE A 239 9.02 2.73 -14.70
C PHE A 239 10.31 3.26 -14.07
N SER A 240 10.48 4.59 -13.99
CA SER A 240 11.66 5.19 -13.36
C SER A 240 11.79 4.80 -11.88
N TYR A 241 10.68 4.81 -11.13
CA TYR A 241 10.68 4.38 -9.73
C TYR A 241 10.92 2.89 -9.60
N ALA A 242 10.33 2.04 -10.45
CA ALA A 242 10.57 0.61 -10.46
C ALA A 242 12.07 0.32 -10.68
N PHE A 243 12.68 0.98 -11.68
CA PHE A 243 14.11 0.87 -11.95
C PHE A 243 14.96 1.29 -10.75
N ILE A 244 14.65 2.44 -10.13
CA ILE A 244 15.35 2.91 -8.91
C ILE A 244 15.23 1.89 -7.77
N TRP A 245 14.03 1.32 -7.53
CA TRP A 245 13.87 0.35 -6.45
C TRP A 245 14.59 -0.98 -6.71
N TRP A 246 14.57 -1.48 -7.95
CA TRP A 246 15.32 -2.69 -8.30
C TRP A 246 16.83 -2.48 -8.24
N THR A 247 17.34 -1.34 -8.71
CA THR A 247 18.77 -1.00 -8.59
C THR A 247 19.19 -0.85 -7.13
N LEU A 248 18.37 -0.20 -6.29
CA LEU A 248 18.63 -0.08 -4.86
C LEU A 248 18.60 -1.45 -4.17
N LEU A 249 17.68 -2.33 -4.53
CA LEU A 249 17.64 -3.70 -4.01
C LEU A 249 18.89 -4.48 -4.42
N GLY A 250 19.29 -4.38 -5.69
CA GLY A 250 20.51 -5.00 -6.21
C GLY A 250 21.75 -4.50 -5.47
N ALA A 251 21.84 -3.20 -5.19
CA ALA A 251 22.91 -2.63 -4.38
C ALA A 251 22.89 -3.18 -2.95
N CYS A 252 21.72 -3.24 -2.29
CA CYS A 252 21.61 -3.82 -0.95
C CYS A 252 22.06 -5.29 -0.92
N MET A 253 21.72 -6.08 -1.93
CA MET A 253 22.15 -7.48 -2.04
C MET A 253 23.65 -7.60 -2.33
N LEU A 254 24.21 -6.74 -3.18
CA LEU A 254 25.63 -6.76 -3.56
C LEU A 254 26.55 -6.39 -2.39
N PHE A 255 26.12 -5.43 -1.56
CA PHE A 255 26.88 -4.98 -0.38
C PHE A 255 26.52 -5.75 0.90
N ASP A 256 25.71 -6.82 0.80
CA ASP A 256 25.22 -7.63 1.93
C ASP A 256 24.63 -6.79 3.09
N ILE A 257 23.90 -5.73 2.73
CA ILE A 257 23.33 -4.80 3.71
C ILE A 257 22.17 -5.50 4.43
N GLY A 258 22.37 -5.81 5.70
CA GLY A 258 21.34 -6.38 6.57
C GLY A 258 21.18 -7.90 6.47
N GLY A 259 22.15 -8.62 5.87
CA GLY A 259 22.22 -10.09 5.87
C GLY A 259 21.13 -10.80 5.06
N GLY A 260 20.46 -10.09 4.15
CA GLY A 260 19.37 -10.60 3.31
C GLY A 260 18.02 -9.91 3.55
N VAL A 261 16.96 -10.36 2.88
CA VAL A 261 15.61 -9.80 3.05
C VAL A 261 14.95 -10.41 4.28
N SER A 262 14.48 -9.60 5.23
CA SER A 262 13.75 -10.13 6.40
C SER A 262 12.45 -9.38 6.68
N ARG A 263 11.34 -10.12 6.57
CA ARG A 263 9.99 -9.67 6.94
C ARG A 263 9.83 -9.40 8.44
N ARG A 264 10.51 -10.17 9.30
CA ARG A 264 10.29 -10.13 10.77
C ARG A 264 10.73 -8.80 11.38
N ILE A 265 11.90 -8.31 10.96
CA ILE A 265 12.47 -7.03 11.41
C ILE A 265 12.14 -5.88 10.45
N VAL A 266 11.61 -6.18 9.26
CA VAL A 266 11.29 -5.22 8.20
C VAL A 266 12.50 -4.36 7.90
N ASN A 267 13.58 -5.02 7.50
CA ASN A 267 14.86 -4.37 7.21
C ASN A 267 14.82 -3.62 5.86
N LEU A 268 15.87 -2.84 5.58
CA LEU A 268 15.92 -2.01 4.37
C LEU A 268 15.72 -2.83 3.07
N PRO A 269 16.41 -3.97 2.87
CA PRO A 269 16.18 -4.81 1.70
C PRO A 269 14.72 -5.23 1.52
N TYR A 270 14.03 -5.57 2.61
CA TYR A 270 12.61 -5.91 2.57
C TYR A 270 11.72 -4.72 2.19
N VAL A 271 11.97 -3.53 2.77
CA VAL A 271 11.22 -2.31 2.42
C VAL A 271 11.37 -1.99 0.93
N VAL A 272 12.59 -2.04 0.42
CA VAL A 272 12.90 -1.76 -0.99
C VAL A 272 12.30 -2.82 -1.90
N TRP A 273 12.38 -4.10 -1.54
CA TRP A 273 11.78 -5.19 -2.31
C TRP A 273 10.26 -5.07 -2.41
N VAL A 274 9.58 -4.77 -1.30
CA VAL A 274 8.12 -4.55 -1.31
C VAL A 274 7.76 -3.37 -2.21
N ALA A 275 8.52 -2.28 -2.16
CA ALA A 275 8.30 -1.12 -3.03
C ALA A 275 8.55 -1.48 -4.51
N ALA A 276 9.66 -2.15 -4.84
CA ALA A 276 9.99 -2.59 -6.19
C ALA A 276 8.89 -3.48 -6.77
N PHE A 277 8.45 -4.48 -6.01
CA PHE A 277 7.40 -5.41 -6.43
C PHE A 277 6.08 -4.68 -6.70
N ASN A 278 5.58 -3.88 -5.75
CA ASN A 278 4.28 -3.22 -5.89
C ASN A 278 4.28 -2.20 -7.04
N VAL A 279 5.34 -1.39 -7.17
CA VAL A 279 5.46 -0.42 -8.27
C VAL A 279 5.55 -1.14 -9.62
N SER A 280 6.29 -2.26 -9.71
CA SER A 280 6.39 -3.06 -10.94
C SER A 280 5.04 -3.68 -11.33
N PHE A 281 4.27 -4.19 -10.37
CA PHE A 281 2.93 -4.73 -10.63
C PHE A 281 1.95 -3.64 -11.06
N LEU A 282 1.99 -2.46 -10.43
CA LEU A 282 1.17 -1.32 -10.85
C LEU A 282 1.52 -0.86 -12.27
N LEU A 283 2.81 -0.82 -12.60
CA LEU A 283 3.27 -0.56 -13.97
C LEU A 283 2.76 -1.64 -14.94
N GLY A 284 2.84 -2.91 -14.56
CA GLY A 284 2.32 -4.03 -15.36
C GLY A 284 0.82 -3.89 -15.64
N TYR A 285 0.02 -3.59 -14.63
CA TYR A 285 -1.42 -3.34 -14.81
C TYR A 285 -1.68 -2.14 -15.73
N LEU A 286 -0.93 -1.04 -15.57
CA LEU A 286 -1.06 0.12 -16.43
C LEU A 286 -0.63 -0.18 -17.88
N ALA A 287 0.44 -0.95 -18.07
CA ALA A 287 0.90 -1.37 -19.39
C ALA A 287 -0.12 -2.29 -20.09
N LEU A 288 -0.75 -3.21 -19.34
CA LEU A 288 -1.84 -4.03 -19.86
C LEU A 288 -3.04 -3.16 -20.26
N ASP A 289 -3.40 -2.18 -19.42
CA ASP A 289 -4.48 -1.24 -19.72
C ASP A 289 -4.18 -0.45 -21.01
N LEU A 290 -2.95 0.07 -21.17
CA LEU A 290 -2.51 0.76 -22.38
C LEU A 290 -2.47 -0.15 -23.62
N ALA A 291 -2.15 -1.44 -23.45
CA ALA A 291 -2.06 -2.41 -24.55
C ALA A 291 -3.42 -2.93 -25.02
N PHE A 292 -4.34 -3.22 -24.10
CA PHE A 292 -5.66 -3.80 -24.41
C PHE A 292 -6.76 -2.75 -24.57
N PHE A 293 -6.65 -1.64 -23.86
CA PHE A 293 -7.57 -0.50 -23.95
C PHE A 293 -6.80 0.76 -24.37
N PRO A 294 -6.15 0.78 -25.56
CA PRO A 294 -5.56 2.00 -26.09
C PRO A 294 -6.69 3.00 -26.31
N SER A 295 -6.90 3.88 -25.33
CA SER A 295 -8.05 4.76 -25.37
C SER A 295 -7.90 5.68 -26.60
N PRO A 296 -8.93 5.81 -27.45
CA PRO A 296 -8.87 6.68 -28.64
C PRO A 296 -8.71 8.17 -28.26
N LEU A 297 -8.84 8.51 -26.98
CA LEU A 297 -8.67 9.84 -26.42
C LEU A 297 -7.28 10.09 -25.81
N SER A 298 -6.42 9.07 -25.64
CA SER A 298 -5.04 9.19 -25.10
C SER A 298 -3.98 9.37 -26.18
N HIS A 299 -4.36 9.71 -27.41
CA HIS A 299 -3.38 10.24 -28.36
C HIS A 299 -2.94 11.63 -27.88
N SER A 300 -1.79 11.67 -27.23
CA SER A 300 -0.97 12.86 -27.20
C SER A 300 -0.73 13.28 -28.65
N VAL A 301 -1.48 14.26 -29.15
CA VAL A 301 -1.34 14.75 -30.52
C VAL A 301 0.02 15.43 -30.62
N TYR A 302 0.97 14.78 -31.27
CA TYR A 302 2.27 15.37 -31.59
C TYR A 302 2.16 16.15 -32.89
N SER A 303 2.64 17.39 -32.90
CA SER A 303 2.73 18.15 -34.15
C SER A 303 3.66 17.40 -35.14
N PRO A 304 3.22 17.09 -36.37
CA PRO A 304 4.03 16.38 -37.36
C PRO A 304 5.28 17.18 -37.79
N THR A 305 5.27 18.50 -37.59
CA THR A 305 6.39 19.39 -37.94
C THR A 305 7.33 19.67 -36.76
N SER A 306 6.83 19.67 -35.52
CA SER A 306 7.60 20.09 -34.34
C SER A 306 7.99 18.96 -33.38
N LYS A 307 7.39 17.77 -33.47
CA LYS A 307 7.54 16.66 -32.49
C LYS A 307 7.31 17.07 -31.02
N LEU A 308 6.76 18.27 -30.76
CA LEU A 308 6.30 18.69 -29.44
C LEU A 308 4.87 18.17 -29.21
N LYS A 309 4.57 17.81 -27.96
CA LYS A 309 3.24 17.44 -27.51
C LYS A 309 2.32 18.67 -27.64
N VAL A 310 1.35 18.62 -28.54
CA VAL A 310 0.32 19.65 -28.67
C VAL A 310 -0.82 19.30 -27.71
N HIS A 311 -1.16 20.23 -26.83
CA HIS A 311 -2.39 20.11 -26.06
C HIS A 311 -3.56 20.32 -27.02
N ALA A 312 -4.44 19.33 -27.14
CA ALA A 312 -5.72 19.52 -27.84
C ALA A 312 -6.54 20.54 -27.05
N GLU A 313 -6.34 21.82 -27.34
CA GLU A 313 -7.16 22.89 -26.76
C GLU A 313 -8.55 22.88 -27.41
N ALA A 314 -9.56 22.99 -26.53
CA ALA A 314 -10.84 23.62 -26.79
C ALA A 314 -11.87 22.89 -27.68
N ASN A 315 -12.29 21.66 -27.34
CA ASN A 315 -13.66 21.19 -27.65
C ASN A 315 -14.23 20.10 -26.71
N ALA A 316 -13.72 19.98 -25.48
CA ALA A 316 -14.25 19.01 -24.50
C ALA A 316 -15.62 19.42 -23.91
N ASN A 317 -16.11 20.63 -24.19
CA ASN A 317 -17.45 21.08 -23.76
C ASN A 317 -18.58 20.56 -24.67
N PHE A 318 -18.26 19.88 -25.78
CA PHE A 318 -19.24 19.33 -26.73
C PHE A 318 -19.29 17.79 -26.78
N LEU A 319 -18.56 17.09 -25.91
CA LEU A 319 -18.74 15.64 -25.80
C LEU A 319 -20.03 15.34 -25.00
N PRO A 320 -21.01 14.64 -25.59
CA PRO A 320 -22.21 14.24 -24.87
C PRO A 320 -21.85 13.51 -23.57
N GLN A 321 -22.53 13.82 -22.46
CA GLN A 321 -22.42 13.11 -21.18
C GLN A 321 -22.45 11.58 -21.31
N ALA A 322 -23.09 11.06 -22.37
CA ALA A 322 -23.11 9.65 -22.73
C ALA A 322 -21.72 9.01 -23.00
N LEU A 323 -20.72 9.78 -23.44
CA LEU A 323 -19.35 9.27 -23.65
C LEU A 323 -18.50 9.29 -22.37
N GLN A 324 -18.77 10.19 -21.41
CA GLN A 324 -18.14 10.16 -20.08
C GLN A 324 -18.64 9.00 -19.21
N ALA A 325 -19.88 8.53 -19.45
CA ALA A 325 -20.44 7.35 -18.80
C ALA A 325 -19.75 6.03 -19.22
N ASN A 326 -19.01 6.03 -20.34
CA ASN A 326 -18.33 4.87 -20.91
C ASN A 326 -16.82 4.82 -20.62
N ALA A 327 -16.33 5.56 -19.62
CA ALA A 327 -14.96 5.37 -19.16
C ALA A 327 -14.77 3.90 -18.76
N PRO A 328 -13.71 3.19 -19.22
CA PRO A 328 -13.51 1.79 -18.89
C PRO A 328 -13.41 1.66 -17.36
N THR A 329 -14.48 1.15 -16.75
CA THR A 329 -14.53 0.86 -15.33
C THR A 329 -13.78 -0.43 -15.09
N ALA A 330 -13.05 -0.51 -13.98
CA ALA A 330 -12.43 -1.75 -13.55
C ALA A 330 -13.45 -2.90 -13.58
N PRO A 331 -13.04 -4.14 -13.91
CA PRO A 331 -13.96 -5.28 -13.92
C PRO A 331 -14.80 -5.32 -12.64
N PRO A 332 -16.13 -5.50 -12.71
CA PRO A 332 -17.00 -5.27 -11.56
C PRO A 332 -16.68 -6.14 -10.34
N LEU A 333 -16.14 -7.34 -10.56
CA LEU A 333 -15.65 -8.21 -9.48
C LEU A 333 -14.42 -7.62 -8.78
N LEU A 334 -13.45 -7.09 -9.54
CA LEU A 334 -12.28 -6.43 -8.97
C LEU A 334 -12.67 -5.16 -8.21
N GLU A 335 -13.64 -4.40 -8.71
CA GLU A 335 -14.18 -3.25 -8.00
C GLU A 335 -14.84 -3.68 -6.68
N ALA A 336 -15.67 -4.72 -6.70
CA ALA A 336 -16.32 -5.26 -5.50
C ALA A 336 -15.30 -5.71 -4.44
N ILE A 337 -14.23 -6.38 -4.89
CA ILE A 337 -13.11 -6.83 -4.06
C ILE A 337 -12.37 -5.64 -3.46
N ASN A 338 -12.04 -4.63 -4.27
CA ASN A 338 -11.35 -3.42 -3.82
C ASN A 338 -12.20 -2.60 -2.83
N ARG A 339 -13.53 -2.60 -3.01
CA ARG A 339 -14.46 -1.85 -2.16
C ARG A 339 -14.52 -2.37 -0.72
N ASN A 340 -14.40 -3.68 -0.52
CA ASN A 340 -14.52 -4.37 0.78
C ASN A 340 -13.28 -5.21 1.14
N GLY A 341 -12.08 -4.81 0.69
CA GLY A 341 -10.88 -5.64 0.78
C GLY A 341 -10.52 -6.14 2.18
N LEU A 342 -10.62 -5.30 3.21
CA LEU A 342 -10.37 -5.73 4.60
C LEU A 342 -11.35 -6.80 5.06
N VAL A 343 -12.64 -6.65 4.73
CA VAL A 343 -13.69 -7.62 5.12
C VAL A 343 -13.46 -8.95 4.44
N ILE A 344 -13.15 -8.92 3.14
CA ILE A 344 -12.84 -10.13 2.38
C ILE A 344 -11.59 -10.80 2.94
N PHE A 345 -10.56 -10.04 3.29
CA PHE A 345 -9.35 -10.57 3.93
C PHE A 345 -9.67 -11.22 5.29
N LEU A 346 -10.49 -10.60 6.14
CA LEU A 346 -10.91 -11.20 7.41
C LEU A 346 -11.71 -12.49 7.20
N LEU A 347 -12.69 -12.47 6.30
CA LEU A 347 -13.47 -13.65 5.92
C LEU A 347 -12.56 -14.77 5.44
N SER A 348 -11.55 -14.43 4.62
CA SER A 348 -10.59 -15.38 4.09
C SER A 348 -9.76 -16.04 5.19
N ASN A 349 -9.29 -15.29 6.19
CA ASN A 349 -8.57 -15.84 7.35
C ASN A 349 -9.45 -16.77 8.19
N VAL A 350 -10.70 -16.41 8.43
CA VAL A 350 -11.66 -17.26 9.16
C VAL A 350 -11.97 -18.53 8.37
N ALA A 351 -12.23 -18.40 7.06
CA ALA A 351 -12.50 -19.52 6.17
C ALA A 351 -11.30 -20.49 6.09
N THR A 352 -10.06 -19.98 6.05
CA THR A 352 -8.86 -20.82 6.13
C THR A 352 -8.81 -21.60 7.45
N GLY A 353 -9.06 -20.94 8.57
CA GLY A 353 -9.13 -21.60 9.88
C GLY A 353 -10.21 -22.70 9.93
N LEU A 354 -11.39 -22.44 9.38
CA LEU A 354 -12.47 -23.42 9.29
C LEU A 354 -12.09 -24.63 8.43
N VAL A 355 -11.45 -24.42 7.27
CA VAL A 355 -11.00 -25.51 6.41
C VAL A 355 -9.95 -26.36 7.14
N ASN A 356 -8.97 -25.73 7.78
CA ASN A 356 -7.92 -26.41 8.54
C ASN A 356 -8.43 -27.19 9.76
N LEU A 357 -9.56 -26.77 10.36
CA LEU A 357 -10.21 -27.51 11.43
C LEU A 357 -11.11 -28.65 10.90
N SER A 358 -11.60 -28.54 9.68
CA SER A 358 -12.52 -29.52 9.07
C SER A 358 -11.81 -30.70 8.40
N MET A 359 -10.57 -30.52 7.95
CA MET A 359 -9.79 -31.55 7.28
C MET A 359 -8.30 -31.37 7.54
N GLU A 360 -7.55 -32.48 7.50
CA GLU A 360 -6.09 -32.45 7.56
C GLU A 360 -5.51 -32.06 6.20
N THR A 361 -5.38 -30.75 5.97
CA THR A 361 -4.91 -30.16 4.70
C THR A 361 -3.52 -30.64 4.28
N MET A 362 -2.67 -31.00 5.23
CA MET A 362 -1.31 -31.49 4.98
C MET A 362 -1.26 -32.87 4.31
N TYR A 363 -2.28 -33.71 4.48
CA TYR A 363 -2.34 -35.06 3.89
C TYR A 363 -3.29 -35.15 2.68
N ALA A 364 -3.88 -34.03 2.27
CA ALA A 364 -4.82 -34.00 1.17
C ALA A 364 -4.13 -34.36 -0.16
N SER A 365 -4.76 -35.24 -0.95
CA SER A 365 -4.32 -35.56 -2.30
C SER A 365 -4.33 -34.31 -3.20
N THR A 366 -3.57 -34.32 -4.29
CA THR A 366 -3.53 -33.21 -5.26
C THR A 366 -4.92 -32.88 -5.80
N GLY A 367 -5.74 -33.89 -6.13
CA GLY A 367 -7.10 -33.69 -6.62
C GLY A 367 -8.00 -33.02 -5.58
N THR A 368 -7.99 -33.53 -4.35
CA THR A 368 -8.75 -32.94 -3.23
C THR A 368 -8.31 -31.50 -2.97
N SER A 369 -7.00 -31.23 -2.99
CA SER A 369 -6.43 -29.90 -2.79
C SER A 369 -6.93 -28.91 -3.83
N MET A 370 -6.90 -29.27 -5.12
CA MET A 370 -7.37 -28.41 -6.20
C MET A 370 -8.87 -28.13 -6.12
N VAL A 371 -9.69 -29.13 -5.75
CA VAL A 371 -11.13 -28.94 -5.54
C VAL A 371 -11.41 -27.98 -4.40
N VAL A 372 -10.76 -28.16 -3.24
CA VAL A 372 -10.96 -27.30 -2.07
C VAL A 372 -10.50 -25.87 -2.36
N LEU A 373 -9.36 -25.69 -3.01
CA LEU A 373 -8.85 -24.37 -3.40
C LEU A 373 -9.75 -23.68 -4.43
N ALA A 374 -10.30 -24.42 -5.39
CA ALA A 374 -11.25 -23.88 -6.35
C ALA A 374 -12.57 -23.46 -5.68
N LEU A 375 -13.12 -24.30 -4.79
CA LEU A 375 -14.32 -23.98 -4.02
C LEU A 375 -14.10 -22.76 -3.11
N TYR A 376 -12.94 -22.68 -2.47
CA TYR A 376 -12.53 -21.53 -1.67
C TYR A 376 -12.47 -20.25 -2.51
N ALA A 377 -11.79 -20.28 -3.65
CA ALA A 377 -11.68 -19.15 -4.55
C ALA A 377 -13.05 -18.69 -5.05
N MET A 378 -13.90 -19.63 -5.47
CA MET A 378 -15.28 -19.34 -5.89
C MET A 378 -16.13 -18.77 -4.76
N GLY A 379 -16.01 -19.30 -3.54
CA GLY A 379 -16.73 -18.80 -2.37
C GLY A 379 -16.33 -17.36 -2.01
N VAL A 380 -15.04 -17.06 -2.00
CA VAL A 380 -14.52 -15.70 -1.74
C VAL A 380 -14.98 -14.73 -2.84
N CYS A 381 -14.86 -15.10 -4.11
CA CYS A 381 -15.32 -14.28 -5.23
C CYS A 381 -16.84 -14.09 -5.23
N GLY A 382 -17.60 -15.15 -4.94
CA GLY A 382 -19.07 -15.11 -4.84
C GLY A 382 -19.54 -14.22 -3.69
N PHE A 383 -18.89 -14.29 -2.53
CA PHE A 383 -19.17 -13.36 -1.43
C PHE A 383 -18.88 -11.92 -1.83
N ALA A 384 -17.70 -11.65 -2.42
CA ALA A 384 -17.34 -10.31 -2.89
C ALA A 384 -18.37 -9.77 -3.89
N TRP A 385 -18.84 -10.62 -4.80
CA TRP A 385 -19.88 -10.28 -5.77
C TRP A 385 -21.23 -9.97 -5.11
N ALA A 386 -21.66 -10.78 -4.13
CA ALA A 386 -22.92 -10.58 -3.42
C ALA A 386 -22.96 -9.23 -2.68
N VAL A 387 -21.82 -8.75 -2.19
CA VAL A 387 -21.72 -7.50 -1.44
C VAL A 387 -21.28 -6.32 -2.31
N ARG A 388 -21.21 -6.47 -3.64
CA ARG A 388 -20.66 -5.44 -4.56
C ARG A 388 -21.34 -4.07 -4.42
N GLU A 389 -22.65 -4.05 -4.18
CA GLU A 389 -23.46 -2.83 -4.08
C GLU A 389 -23.41 -2.20 -2.68
N ARG A 390 -22.94 -2.93 -1.66
CA ARG A 390 -22.86 -2.47 -0.27
C ARG A 390 -21.40 -2.26 0.17
N ARG A 391 -21.11 -1.08 0.70
CA ARG A 391 -19.85 -0.86 1.43
C ARG A 391 -20.07 -1.28 2.88
N LEU A 392 -19.63 -2.48 3.22
CA LEU A 392 -19.84 -3.10 4.54
C LEU A 392 -19.05 -2.37 5.63
N TRP A 393 -17.90 -1.81 5.28
CA TRP A 393 -17.02 -1.11 6.21
C TRP A 393 -16.66 0.28 5.67
N LYS A 394 -17.12 1.33 6.36
CA LYS A 394 -16.74 2.73 6.09
C LYS A 394 -15.74 3.17 7.17
N MET A 395 -14.47 3.30 6.80
CA MET A 395 -13.43 3.94 7.64
C MET A 395 -13.23 5.42 7.28
#